data_AF-A0A1N6EFI3-F1
#
_entry.id   AF-A0A1N6EFI3-F1
#
_cell.length_a   1.000
_cell.length_b   1.000
_cell.length_c   1.000
_cell.angle_alpha   90.00
_cell.angle_beta   90.00
_cell.angle_gamma   90.00
#
_symmetry.space_group_name_H-M   'P 1'
#
loop_
_entity.id
_entity.type
_entity.pdbx_description
1 polymer ?
#
loop_
_entity_poly.entity_id
_entity_poly.type
_entity_poly.pdbx_seq_one_letter_code
_entity_poly.pdbx_strand_id
1 'polypeptide(L)'
;MKNYLVPLVICLFFTVSFGYGQQMTVDDEITLIQEAFGNDKKMIVESYMDLPESIAPVFWTVYQAYELERKAIARDRIKIIDEYLNKYSSLGEYEADDLAKRTIKNDMQLSKLHSKYYKKFKKATSAIDAAKFLQIDTYIHNTIRNALQQELPFIGEN
;
A
#
# COMPACT_ATOMS: atom_id res chain seq x y z
N MET A 1 -4.85 15.29 15.38
CA MET A 1 -4.48 13.91 14.97
C MET A 1 -3.19 13.98 14.16
N LYS A 2 -2.08 14.29 14.84
CA LYS A 2 -0.78 14.61 14.24
C LYS A 2 0.17 13.43 14.52
N ASN A 3 0.78 12.91 13.45
CA ASN A 3 2.12 12.32 13.40
C ASN A 3 2.44 10.97 14.07
N TYR A 4 1.48 10.10 14.37
CA TYR A 4 1.79 8.73 14.85
C TYR A 4 1.80 7.64 13.76
N LEU A 5 1.35 7.94 12.53
CA LEU A 5 1.24 6.95 11.45
C LEU A 5 2.56 6.61 10.75
N VAL A 6 3.48 7.58 10.70
CA VAL A 6 4.79 7.43 10.04
C VAL A 6 5.75 6.55 10.87
N PRO A 7 5.90 6.70 12.20
CA PRO A 7 6.84 5.87 12.95
C PRO A 7 6.43 4.40 13.11
N LEU A 8 5.14 4.05 13.01
CA LEU A 8 4.69 2.66 13.18
C LEU A 8 5.08 1.76 11.99
N VAL A 9 5.02 2.29 10.77
CA VAL A 9 5.44 1.57 9.54
C VAL A 9 6.97 1.45 9.45
N ILE A 10 7.70 2.45 9.97
CA ILE A 10 9.18 2.46 10.00
C ILE A 10 9.73 1.49 11.05
N CYS A 11 9.08 1.34 12.21
CA CYS A 11 9.54 0.43 13.26
C CYS A 11 9.55 -1.05 12.84
N LEU A 12 8.70 -1.46 11.89
CA LEU A 12 8.63 -2.85 11.43
C LEU A 12 9.81 -3.25 10.53
N PHE A 13 10.53 -2.30 9.94
CA PHE A 13 11.73 -2.58 9.14
C PHE A 13 13.01 -2.74 9.98
N PHE A 14 13.02 -2.30 11.25
CA PHE A 14 14.26 -2.24 12.06
C PHE A 14 14.37 -3.24 13.22
N THR A 15 13.36 -4.05 13.55
CA THR A 15 13.41 -4.91 14.75
C THR A 15 13.72 -6.39 14.52
N VAL A 16 14.01 -6.86 13.31
CA VAL A 16 14.27 -8.30 13.08
C VAL A 16 15.77 -8.60 12.91
N SER A 17 16.56 -8.10 13.85
CA SER A 17 17.86 -8.68 14.18
C SER A 17 17.84 -8.95 15.66
N PHE A 18 17.54 -10.21 16.02
CA PHE A 18 17.77 -10.91 17.30
C PHE A 18 16.57 -11.82 17.67
N GLY A 19 16.62 -13.08 17.23
CA GLY A 19 15.74 -14.14 17.73
C GLY A 19 15.81 -15.42 16.92
N TYR A 20 16.52 -16.43 17.43
CA TYR A 20 16.58 -17.78 16.85
C TYR A 20 15.19 -18.45 16.86
N GLY A 21 14.68 -18.84 15.69
CA GLY A 21 13.52 -19.74 15.55
C GLY A 21 12.61 -19.38 14.37
N GLN A 22 12.93 -19.91 13.18
CA GLN A 22 12.27 -19.70 11.88
C GLN A 22 12.62 -18.38 11.17
N GLN A 23 13.46 -18.49 10.14
CA GLN A 23 13.63 -17.43 9.16
C GLN A 23 12.33 -17.34 8.36
N MET A 24 11.55 -16.28 8.58
CA MET A 24 10.33 -16.01 7.82
C MET A 24 10.67 -15.80 6.34
N THR A 25 9.78 -16.23 5.44
CA THR A 25 9.94 -15.88 4.02
C THR A 25 9.46 -14.45 3.78
N VAL A 26 9.93 -13.81 2.70
CA VAL A 26 9.45 -12.48 2.27
C VAL A 26 7.92 -12.46 2.10
N ASP A 27 7.32 -13.57 1.63
CA ASP A 27 5.86 -13.66 1.48
C ASP A 27 5.12 -13.76 2.84
N ASP A 28 5.73 -14.34 3.87
CA ASP A 28 5.19 -14.36 5.24
C ASP A 28 5.26 -12.96 5.87
N GLU A 29 6.40 -12.27 5.71
CA GLU A 29 6.59 -10.90 6.18
C GLU A 29 5.61 -9.92 5.53
N ILE A 30 5.42 -10.01 4.21
CA ILE A 30 4.42 -9.22 3.50
C ILE A 30 3.02 -9.47 4.06
N THR A 31 2.68 -10.72 4.38
CA THR A 31 1.36 -11.07 4.91
C THR A 31 1.13 -10.42 6.27
N LEU A 32 2.10 -10.49 7.18
CA LEU A 32 2.03 -9.85 8.49
C LEU A 32 1.87 -8.33 8.38
N ILE A 33 2.68 -7.69 7.52
CA ILE A 33 2.59 -6.24 7.25
C ILE A 33 1.19 -5.89 6.72
N GLN A 34 0.63 -6.68 5.81
CA GLN A 34 -0.69 -6.44 5.23
C GLN A 34 -1.85 -6.58 6.23
N GLU A 35 -1.70 -7.43 7.23
CA GLU A 35 -2.69 -7.60 8.30
C GLU A 35 -2.67 -6.41 9.26
N ALA A 36 -1.51 -6.07 9.80
CA ALA A 36 -1.34 -4.93 10.70
C ALA A 36 -1.82 -3.63 10.03
N PHE A 37 -1.30 -3.36 8.83
CA PHE A 37 -1.69 -2.18 8.06
C PHE A 37 -3.17 -2.18 7.66
N GLY A 38 -3.73 -3.35 7.34
CA GLY A 38 -5.14 -3.47 6.97
C GLY A 38 -6.09 -3.01 8.08
N ASN A 39 -5.76 -3.36 9.33
CA ASN A 39 -6.54 -2.96 10.50
C ASN A 39 -6.46 -1.45 10.74
N ASP A 40 -5.26 -0.88 10.77
CA ASP A 40 -5.05 0.56 10.96
C ASP A 40 -5.73 1.39 9.88
N LYS A 41 -5.57 0.98 8.61
CA LYS A 41 -6.22 1.64 7.49
C LYS A 41 -7.74 1.62 7.63
N LYS A 42 -8.32 0.47 7.99
CA LYS A 42 -9.78 0.35 8.17
C LYS A 42 -10.28 1.35 9.22
N MET A 43 -9.59 1.46 10.36
CA MET A 43 -9.96 2.41 11.42
C MET A 43 -9.90 3.87 10.95
N ILE A 44 -8.86 4.25 10.19
CA ILE A 44 -8.73 5.60 9.62
C ILE A 44 -9.87 5.89 8.64
N VAL A 45 -10.16 4.93 7.75
CA VAL A 45 -11.23 5.06 6.76
C VAL A 45 -12.58 5.17 7.46
N GLU A 46 -12.85 4.34 8.46
CA GLU A 46 -14.08 4.37 9.25
C GLU A 46 -14.28 5.75 9.90
N SER A 47 -13.27 6.24 10.61
CA SER A 47 -13.31 7.54 11.29
C SER A 47 -13.45 8.73 10.33
N TYR A 48 -12.80 8.69 9.16
CA TYR A 48 -12.88 9.79 8.19
C TYR A 48 -14.19 9.78 7.39
N MET A 49 -14.67 8.58 7.06
CA MET A 49 -15.86 8.42 6.25
C MET A 49 -17.11 8.78 7.05
N ASP A 50 -17.18 8.38 8.32
CA ASP A 50 -18.27 8.69 9.27
C ASP A 50 -19.65 8.54 8.61
N LEU A 51 -19.86 7.35 8.03
CA LEU A 51 -21.05 7.07 7.23
C LEU A 51 -22.23 6.71 8.13
N PRO A 52 -23.46 7.13 7.78
CA PRO A 52 -24.65 6.71 8.50
C PRO A 52 -24.85 5.20 8.39
N GLU A 53 -25.48 4.60 9.42
CA GLU A 53 -25.75 3.15 9.49
C GLU A 53 -26.52 2.62 8.28
N SER A 54 -27.33 3.46 7.62
CA SER A 54 -28.07 3.09 6.41
C SER A 54 -27.20 2.89 5.18
N ILE A 55 -25.99 3.46 5.14
CA ILE A 55 -25.07 3.44 3.98
C ILE A 55 -23.81 2.61 4.28
N ALA A 56 -23.36 2.59 5.53
CA ALA A 56 -22.12 1.92 5.93
C ALA A 56 -22.04 0.45 5.46
N PRO A 57 -23.09 -0.41 5.55
CA PRO A 57 -22.99 -1.80 5.13
C PRO A 57 -22.62 -1.96 3.64
N VAL A 58 -23.29 -1.21 2.75
CA VAL A 58 -23.05 -1.30 1.30
C VAL A 58 -21.69 -0.71 0.91
N PHE A 59 -21.24 0.34 1.62
CA PHE A 59 -19.89 0.88 1.48
C PHE A 59 -18.84 -0.18 1.83
N TRP A 60 -18.97 -0.82 2.99
CA TRP A 60 -17.99 -1.79 3.48
C TRP A 60 -17.91 -3.04 2.61
N THR A 61 -19.00 -3.47 1.98
CA THR A 61 -18.96 -4.53 0.97
C THR A 61 -18.06 -4.17 -0.21
N VAL A 62 -18.20 -2.94 -0.74
CA VAL A 62 -17.34 -2.46 -1.84
C VAL A 62 -15.90 -2.29 -1.38
N TYR A 63 -15.68 -1.80 -0.15
CA TYR A 63 -14.36 -1.65 0.45
C TYR A 63 -13.62 -2.98 0.60
N GLN A 64 -14.28 -4.04 1.06
CA GLN A 64 -13.62 -5.35 1.19
C GLN A 64 -13.14 -5.89 -0.17
N ALA A 65 -13.94 -5.72 -1.23
CA ALA A 65 -13.53 -6.10 -2.58
C ALA A 65 -12.37 -5.23 -3.11
N TYR A 66 -12.39 -3.94 -2.79
CA TYR A 66 -11.28 -3.02 -3.10
C TYR A 66 -9.99 -3.48 -2.45
N GLU A 67 -10.03 -3.77 -1.15
CA GLU A 67 -8.86 -4.13 -0.36
C GLU A 67 -8.22 -5.45 -0.81
N LEU A 68 -9.04 -6.42 -1.24
CA LEU A 68 -8.53 -7.67 -1.81
C LEU A 68 -7.66 -7.42 -3.05
N GLU A 69 -8.15 -6.63 -4.00
CA GLU A 69 -7.40 -6.28 -5.22
C GLU A 69 -6.21 -5.36 -4.91
N ARG A 70 -6.39 -4.40 -4.00
CA ARG A 70 -5.34 -3.45 -3.57
C ARG A 70 -4.16 -4.16 -2.92
N LYS A 71 -4.41 -5.15 -2.06
CA LYS A 71 -3.36 -5.94 -1.40
C LYS A 71 -2.47 -6.70 -2.39
N ALA A 72 -3.04 -7.23 -3.47
CA ALA A 72 -2.25 -7.88 -4.52
C ALA A 72 -1.27 -6.89 -5.20
N ILE A 73 -1.75 -5.69 -5.55
CA ILE A 73 -0.92 -4.63 -6.14
C ILE A 73 0.18 -4.19 -5.16
N ALA A 74 -0.14 -4.05 -3.87
CA ALA A 74 0.83 -3.69 -2.84
C ALA A 74 1.91 -4.78 -2.65
N ARG A 75 1.53 -6.07 -2.72
CA ARG A 75 2.49 -7.19 -2.67
C ARG A 75 3.49 -7.11 -3.83
N ASP A 76 3.00 -6.87 -5.04
CA ASP A 76 3.88 -6.70 -6.21
C ASP A 76 4.85 -5.51 -6.05
N ARG A 77 4.38 -4.41 -5.46
CA ARG A 77 5.24 -3.25 -5.16
C ARG A 77 6.36 -3.62 -4.21
N ILE A 78 6.05 -4.32 -3.11
CA ILE A 78 7.05 -4.73 -2.13
C ILE A 78 8.10 -5.65 -2.79
N LYS A 79 7.67 -6.59 -3.64
CA LYS A 79 8.60 -7.46 -4.38
C LYS A 79 9.51 -6.69 -5.34
N ILE A 80 9.00 -5.65 -6.00
CA ILE A 80 9.82 -4.77 -6.86
C ILE A 80 10.87 -4.02 -6.02
N ILE A 81 10.46 -3.50 -4.86
CA ILE A 81 11.35 -2.76 -3.95
C ILE A 81 12.41 -3.69 -3.35
N ASP A 82 12.04 -4.88 -2.90
CA ASP A 82 12.96 -5.88 -2.37
C ASP A 82 14.00 -6.28 -3.42
N GLU A 83 13.57 -6.55 -4.65
CA GLU A 83 14.50 -6.85 -5.75
C GLU A 83 15.44 -5.68 -6.06
N TYR A 84 14.94 -4.45 -6.00
CA TYR A 84 15.77 -3.26 -6.14
C TYR A 84 16.83 -3.17 -5.05
N LEU A 85 16.45 -3.30 -3.77
CA LEU A 85 17.36 -3.23 -2.63
C LEU A 85 18.43 -4.33 -2.66
N ASN A 86 18.12 -5.49 -3.23
CA ASN A 86 19.07 -6.59 -3.37
C ASN A 86 20.04 -6.43 -4.56
N LYS A 87 19.75 -5.54 -5.51
CA LYS A 87 20.51 -5.41 -6.78
C LYS A 87 21.03 -4.01 -7.10
N TYR A 88 20.60 -2.96 -6.38
CA TYR A 88 20.80 -1.57 -6.79
C TYR A 88 22.27 -1.19 -7.04
N SER A 89 23.21 -1.80 -6.32
CA SER A 89 24.66 -1.57 -6.46
C SER A 89 25.28 -2.19 -7.71
N SER A 90 24.56 -3.07 -8.41
CA SER A 90 25.06 -3.82 -9.58
C SER A 90 24.00 -3.99 -10.67
N LEU A 91 23.10 -3.01 -10.82
CA LEU A 91 22.10 -3.05 -11.88
C LEU A 91 22.74 -2.95 -13.26
N GLY A 92 22.50 -3.94 -14.12
CA GLY A 92 22.76 -3.85 -15.55
C GLY A 92 21.61 -3.16 -16.29
N GLU A 93 21.82 -2.88 -17.58
CA GLU A 93 20.83 -2.26 -18.47
C GLU A 93 19.50 -3.02 -18.49
N TYR A 94 19.57 -4.36 -18.51
CA TYR A 94 18.38 -5.20 -18.56
C TYR A 94 17.57 -5.14 -17.25
N GLU A 95 18.22 -5.28 -16.10
CA GLU A 95 17.57 -5.25 -14.79
C GLU A 95 16.96 -3.89 -14.50
N ALA A 96 17.66 -2.81 -14.88
CA ALA A 96 17.15 -1.45 -14.75
C ALA A 96 15.87 -1.23 -15.58
N ASP A 97 15.85 -1.68 -16.85
CA ASP A 97 14.68 -1.60 -17.72
C ASP A 97 13.49 -2.43 -17.19
N ASP A 98 13.73 -3.66 -16.72
CA ASP A 98 12.67 -4.51 -16.14
C ASP A 98 12.07 -3.89 -14.88
N LEU A 99 12.90 -3.43 -13.93
CA LEU A 99 12.44 -2.79 -12.70
C LEU A 99 11.63 -1.52 -12.98
N ALA A 100 12.07 -0.70 -13.94
CA ALA A 100 11.35 0.49 -14.38
C ALA A 100 9.98 0.11 -14.96
N LYS A 101 9.92 -0.87 -15.88
CA LYS A 101 8.67 -1.33 -16.50
C LYS A 101 7.69 -1.90 -15.49
N ARG A 102 8.15 -2.72 -14.55
CA ARG A 102 7.32 -3.31 -13.48
C ARG A 102 6.81 -2.25 -12.52
N THR A 103 7.65 -1.26 -12.17
CA THR A 103 7.25 -0.11 -11.37
C THR A 103 6.12 0.68 -12.03
N ILE A 104 6.28 1.04 -13.31
CA ILE A 104 5.27 1.76 -14.09
C ILE A 104 3.98 0.93 -14.20
N LYS A 105 4.10 -0.38 -14.46
CA LYS A 105 2.95 -1.29 -14.51
C LYS A 105 2.17 -1.31 -13.20
N ASN A 106 2.87 -1.38 -12.06
CA ASN A 106 2.26 -1.37 -10.74
C ASN A 106 1.52 -0.04 -10.46
N ASP A 107 2.12 1.10 -10.81
CA ASP A 107 1.48 2.42 -10.70
C ASP A 107 0.20 2.53 -11.54
N MET A 108 0.23 1.98 -12.77
CA MET A 108 -0.95 1.93 -13.64
C MET A 108 -2.05 1.03 -13.08
N GLN A 109 -1.68 -0.12 -12.47
CA GLN A 109 -2.66 -1.02 -11.85
C GLN A 109 -3.39 -0.32 -10.71
N LEU A 110 -2.68 0.40 -9.84
CA LEU A 110 -3.29 1.17 -8.75
C LEU A 110 -4.23 2.26 -9.28
N SER A 111 -3.79 3.02 -10.28
CA SER A 111 -4.61 4.07 -10.91
C SER A 111 -5.89 3.49 -11.54
N LYS A 112 -5.80 2.34 -12.21
CA LYS A 112 -6.96 1.62 -12.75
C LYS A 112 -7.89 1.13 -11.64
N LEU A 113 -7.33 0.64 -10.53
CA LEU A 113 -8.09 0.20 -9.37
C LEU A 113 -8.91 1.36 -8.78
N HIS A 114 -8.29 2.53 -8.58
CA HIS A 114 -8.96 3.73 -8.09
C HIS A 114 -10.12 4.14 -9.01
N SER A 115 -9.89 4.16 -10.34
CA SER A 115 -10.94 4.48 -11.31
C SER A 115 -12.11 3.49 -11.28
N LYS A 116 -11.81 2.19 -11.20
CA LYS A 116 -12.81 1.11 -11.09
C LYS A 116 -13.64 1.26 -9.81
N TYR A 117 -12.98 1.46 -8.67
CA TYR A 117 -13.65 1.47 -7.38
C TYR A 117 -14.34 2.79 -7.07
N TYR A 118 -13.87 3.93 -7.58
CA TYR A 118 -14.64 5.18 -7.53
C TYR A 118 -16.05 5.01 -8.13
N LYS A 119 -16.16 4.36 -9.29
CA LYS A 119 -17.47 4.07 -9.92
C LYS A 119 -18.34 3.17 -9.05
N LYS A 120 -17.74 2.15 -8.42
CA LYS A 120 -18.45 1.20 -7.53
C LYS A 120 -18.94 1.88 -6.25
N PHE A 121 -18.07 2.63 -5.57
CA PHE A 121 -18.44 3.39 -4.38
C PHE A 121 -19.53 4.40 -4.70
N LYS A 122 -19.39 5.17 -5.79
CA LYS A 122 -20.41 6.14 -6.20
C LYS A 122 -21.79 5.50 -6.40
N LYS A 123 -21.83 4.29 -6.94
CA LYS A 123 -23.08 3.53 -7.13
C LYS A 123 -23.66 3.02 -5.81
N ALA A 124 -22.82 2.61 -4.87
CA ALA A 124 -23.24 2.08 -3.58
C ALA A 124 -23.63 3.17 -2.56
N THR A 125 -23.03 4.36 -2.69
CA THR A 125 -23.19 5.46 -1.75
C THR A 125 -23.62 6.73 -2.49
N SER A 126 -22.72 7.69 -2.67
CA SER A 126 -22.91 8.95 -3.37
C SER A 126 -21.61 9.38 -4.05
N ALA A 127 -21.67 10.40 -4.92
CA ALA A 127 -20.46 10.97 -5.52
C ALA A 127 -19.53 11.61 -4.47
N ILE A 128 -20.11 12.22 -3.43
CA ILE A 128 -19.36 12.84 -2.33
C ILE A 128 -18.62 11.77 -1.53
N ASP A 129 -19.31 10.70 -1.13
CA ASP A 129 -18.69 9.64 -0.33
C ASP A 129 -17.62 8.88 -1.12
N ALA A 130 -17.86 8.63 -2.41
CA ALA A 130 -16.86 8.03 -3.28
C ALA A 130 -15.60 8.90 -3.42
N ALA A 131 -15.77 10.22 -3.51
CA ALA A 131 -14.66 11.16 -3.55
C ALA A 131 -13.93 11.26 -2.20
N LYS A 132 -14.65 11.31 -1.07
CA LYS A 132 -14.08 11.25 0.28
C LYS A 132 -13.20 10.01 0.45
N PHE A 133 -13.72 8.85 0.07
CA PHE A 133 -12.98 7.60 0.15
C PHE A 133 -11.69 7.66 -0.70
N LEU A 134 -11.81 8.09 -1.96
CA LEU A 134 -10.64 8.18 -2.84
C LEU A 134 -9.59 9.15 -2.29
N GLN A 135 -10.00 10.26 -1.68
CA GLN A 135 -9.12 11.23 -1.05
C GLN A 135 -8.33 10.61 0.11
N ILE A 136 -9.00 9.98 1.07
CA ILE A 136 -8.31 9.39 2.23
C ILE A 136 -7.43 8.21 1.82
N ASP A 137 -7.90 7.39 0.89
CA ASP A 137 -7.14 6.25 0.38
C ASP A 137 -5.87 6.70 -0.38
N THR A 138 -5.97 7.74 -1.19
CA THR A 138 -4.83 8.34 -1.89
C THR A 138 -3.85 8.97 -0.91
N TYR A 139 -4.34 9.67 0.12
CA TYR A 139 -3.48 10.23 1.17
C TYR A 139 -2.67 9.15 1.88
N ILE A 140 -3.31 8.06 2.29
CA ILE A 140 -2.65 6.92 2.94
C ILE A 140 -1.61 6.29 2.01
N HIS A 141 -1.98 5.99 0.76
CA HIS A 141 -1.05 5.40 -0.21
C HIS A 141 0.16 6.29 -0.48
N ASN A 142 -0.04 7.60 -0.67
CA ASN A 142 1.06 8.52 -0.93
C ASN A 142 1.98 8.67 0.29
N THR A 143 1.41 8.67 1.49
CA THR A 143 2.20 8.72 2.74
C THR A 143 3.14 7.53 2.83
N ILE A 144 2.64 6.32 2.57
CA ILE A 144 3.44 5.10 2.60
C ILE A 144 4.46 5.08 1.47
N ARG A 145 4.05 5.45 0.26
CA ARG A 145 4.94 5.51 -0.91
C ARG A 145 6.11 6.44 -0.64
N ASN A 146 5.83 7.63 -0.10
CA ASN A 146 6.87 8.59 0.23
C ASN A 146 7.80 8.03 1.31
N ALA A 147 7.25 7.44 2.38
CA ALA A 147 8.07 6.81 3.43
C ALA A 147 9.00 5.74 2.85
N LEU A 148 8.48 4.83 2.01
CA LEU A 148 9.30 3.82 1.33
C LEU A 148 10.38 4.45 0.46
N GLN A 149 10.04 5.46 -0.35
CA GLN A 149 10.98 6.12 -1.25
C GLN A 149 12.13 6.82 -0.52
N GLN A 150 11.91 7.33 0.70
CA GLN A 150 12.98 7.94 1.50
C GLN A 150 14.02 6.92 1.98
N GLU A 151 13.66 5.64 2.06
CA GLU A 151 14.55 4.56 2.49
C GLU A 151 15.32 3.92 1.31
N LEU A 152 15.00 4.28 0.06
CA LEU A 152 15.64 3.68 -1.11
C LEU A 152 16.87 4.50 -1.54
N PRO A 153 18.04 3.86 -1.75
CA PRO A 153 19.17 4.53 -2.39
C PRO A 153 18.83 4.90 -3.83
N PHE A 154 19.44 5.94 -4.39
CA PHE A 154 19.31 6.23 -5.82
C PHE A 154 20.26 5.37 -6.65
N ILE A 155 19.89 5.08 -7.89
CA ILE A 155 20.76 4.38 -8.83
C ILE A 155 22.01 5.22 -9.08
N GLY A 156 23.17 4.64 -8.82
CA GLY A 156 24.46 5.31 -9.00
C GLY A 156 24.91 6.20 -7.84
N GLU A 157 24.16 6.26 -6.74
CA GLU A 157 24.68 6.81 -5.48
C GLU A 157 25.54 5.76 -4.76
N ASN A 158 26.73 6.20 -4.34
CA ASN A 158 27.63 5.49 -3.42
C ASN A 158 27.71 6.25 -2.10
#